data_AF-A0A947C1W0-F1
#
_entry.id   AF-A0A947C1W0-F1
#
_cell.length_a   1.000
_cell.length_b   1.000
_cell.length_c   1.000
_cell.angle_alpha   90.00
_cell.angle_beta   90.00
_cell.angle_gamma   90.00
#
_symmetry.space_group_name_H-M   'P 1'
#
loop_
_entity.id
_entity.type
_entity.pdbx_description
1 polymer ?
#
loop_
_entity_poly.entity_id
_entity_poly.type
_entity_poly.pdbx_seq_one_letter_code
_entity_poly.pdbx_strand_id
1 'polypeptide(L)'
;AEGGKDLYWSTYKTRCADRDTCPSLSTECEAPSESGYVNHLIFSSETIMGENIWLPLEPGELIGVDWRMKLLRTNGQRRLAVVN
;
A
#
# COMPACT_ATOMS: atom_id res chain seq x y z
N ALA A 1 -9.98 15.73 19.12
CA ALA A 1 -10.04 16.42 17.83
C ALA A 1 -9.53 15.44 16.79
N GLU A 2 -10.43 14.76 16.10
CA GLU A 2 -10.06 13.78 15.05
C GLU A 2 -9.74 14.54 13.76
N GLY A 3 -8.65 15.30 13.78
CA GLY A 3 -8.15 16.08 12.66
C GLY A 3 -7.40 15.25 11.62
N GLY A 4 -7.75 13.98 11.46
CA GLY A 4 -7.17 13.11 10.43
C GLY A 4 -8.19 12.97 9.30
N LYS A 5 -7.86 13.45 8.10
CA LYS A 5 -8.61 13.04 6.91
C LYS A 5 -8.51 11.53 6.75
N ASP A 6 -9.57 10.89 6.28
CA ASP A 6 -9.55 9.47 5.90
C ASP A 6 -8.37 9.23 4.96
N LEU A 7 -7.50 8.28 5.32
CA LEU A 7 -6.37 7.90 4.50
C LEU A 7 -6.66 6.54 3.88
N TYR A 8 -6.39 6.44 2.60
CA TYR A 8 -6.50 5.23 1.82
C TYR A 8 -5.13 4.82 1.34
N TRP A 9 -4.95 3.53 1.15
CA TRP A 9 -3.74 2.97 0.61
C TRP A 9 -4.04 1.94 -0.48
N SER A 10 -3.09 1.73 -1.37
CA SER A 10 -3.18 0.74 -2.44
C SER A 10 -1.82 0.10 -2.67
N THR A 11 -1.83 -1.20 -2.92
CA THR A 11 -0.66 -1.99 -3.34
C THR A 11 -0.85 -2.67 -4.70
N TYR A 12 -2.07 -2.66 -5.22
CA TYR A 12 -2.42 -3.32 -6.47
C TYR A 12 -3.56 -2.58 -7.17
N LYS A 13 -3.62 -2.81 -8.47
CA LYS A 13 -4.64 -2.29 -9.39
C LYS A 13 -5.54 -3.43 -9.83
N THR A 14 -6.68 -3.12 -10.43
CA THR A 14 -7.49 -4.13 -11.15
C THR A 14 -6.80 -4.60 -12.42
N ARG A 15 -6.15 -3.66 -13.12
CA ARG A 15 -5.32 -3.88 -14.30
C ARG A 15 -4.35 -2.73 -14.39
N CYS A 16 -3.09 -3.00 -14.69
CA CYS A 16 -2.09 -1.94 -14.81
C CYS A 16 -2.11 -1.34 -16.22
N ALA A 17 -2.34 -0.03 -16.32
CA ALA A 17 -2.24 0.69 -17.59
C ALA A 17 -0.89 0.50 -18.31
N ASP A 18 0.20 0.40 -17.55
CA ASP A 18 1.56 0.25 -18.07
C ASP A 18 1.98 -1.21 -18.26
N ARG A 19 1.05 -2.17 -18.20
CA ARG A 19 1.38 -3.61 -18.23
C ARG A 19 2.23 -4.04 -19.43
N ASP A 20 2.06 -3.37 -20.57
CA ASP A 20 2.75 -3.76 -21.80
C ASP A 20 4.15 -3.12 -21.92
N THR A 21 4.48 -2.15 -21.05
CA THR A 21 5.75 -1.40 -21.07
C THR A 21 6.54 -1.50 -19.76
N CYS A 22 5.92 -1.95 -18.67
CA CYS A 22 6.52 -2.00 -17.35
C CYS A 22 7.42 -3.24 -17.20
N PRO A 23 8.75 -3.07 -17.06
CA PRO A 23 9.68 -4.20 -16.89
C PRO A 23 9.55 -4.89 -15.53
N SER A 24 8.91 -4.23 -14.56
CA SER A 24 8.73 -4.73 -13.19
C SER A 24 7.31 -5.25 -12.95
N LEU A 25 6.50 -5.45 -14.00
CA LEU A 25 5.15 -5.99 -13.83
C LEU A 25 5.22 -7.37 -13.17
N SER A 26 4.46 -7.55 -12.09
CA SER A 26 4.27 -8.83 -11.42
C SER A 26 2.78 -9.05 -11.14
N THR A 27 2.42 -10.27 -10.74
CA THR A 27 1.06 -10.61 -10.33
C THR A 27 0.56 -9.73 -9.19
N GLU A 28 1.46 -9.34 -8.28
CA GLU A 28 1.19 -8.48 -7.13
C GLU A 28 0.83 -7.03 -7.53
N CYS A 29 1.03 -6.65 -8.81
CA CYS A 29 0.56 -5.36 -9.33
C CYS A 29 -0.94 -5.35 -9.63
N GLU A 30 -1.54 -6.49 -9.94
CA GLU A 30 -2.92 -6.62 -10.41
C GLU A 30 -3.79 -7.47 -9.46
N ALA A 31 -3.20 -7.97 -8.37
CA ALA A 31 -3.86 -8.79 -7.36
C ALA A 31 -3.30 -8.48 -5.96
N PRO A 32 -4.08 -8.73 -4.88
CA PRO A 32 -3.56 -8.64 -3.52
C PRO A 32 -2.38 -9.58 -3.30
N SER A 33 -1.33 -9.10 -2.62
CA SER A 33 -0.16 -9.94 -2.37
C SER A 33 -0.42 -11.06 -1.37
N GLU A 34 -0.16 -12.30 -1.79
CA GLU A 34 -0.16 -13.48 -0.92
C GLU A 34 1.20 -13.71 -0.25
N SER A 35 2.28 -13.34 -0.95
CA SER A 35 3.66 -13.52 -0.49
C SER A 35 4.10 -12.44 0.51
N GLY A 36 3.36 -11.33 0.57
CA GLY A 36 3.68 -10.12 1.31
C GLY A 36 4.67 -9.21 0.58
N TYR A 37 5.05 -9.49 -0.67
CA TYR A 37 5.87 -8.58 -1.48
C TYR A 37 4.98 -7.79 -2.44
N VAL A 38 5.22 -6.49 -2.52
CA VAL A 38 4.47 -5.59 -3.40
C VAL A 38 5.42 -4.84 -4.32
N ASN A 39 4.93 -4.34 -5.44
CA ASN A 39 5.75 -3.52 -6.35
C ASN A 39 5.57 -2.02 -6.13
N HIS A 40 4.49 -1.62 -5.47
CA HIS A 40 4.23 -0.23 -5.11
C HIS A 40 3.37 -0.18 -3.85
N LEU A 41 3.50 0.92 -3.12
CA LEU A 41 2.63 1.28 -2.01
C LEU A 41 2.30 2.76 -2.17
N ILE A 42 1.01 3.06 -2.35
CA ILE A 42 0.51 4.42 -2.60
C ILE A 42 -0.43 4.79 -1.46
N PHE A 43 -0.35 6.04 -0.99
CA PHE A 43 -1.26 6.63 -0.02
C PHE A 43 -1.99 7.82 -0.63
N SER A 44 -3.26 8.00 -0.26
CA SER A 44 -4.06 9.15 -0.69
C SER A 44 -5.11 9.50 0.36
N SER A 45 -5.37 10.78 0.57
CA SER A 45 -6.47 11.25 1.44
C SER A 45 -7.85 11.20 0.76
N GLU A 46 -7.88 10.83 -0.52
CA GLU A 46 -9.09 10.76 -1.34
C GLU A 46 -8.99 9.55 -2.28
N THR A 47 -10.08 8.83 -2.48
CA THR A 47 -10.13 7.75 -3.47
C THR A 47 -10.23 8.36 -4.87
N ILE A 48 -9.13 8.33 -5.61
CA ILE A 48 -9.13 8.78 -7.00
C ILE A 48 -9.70 7.67 -7.87
N MET A 49 -10.71 7.98 -8.68
CA MET A 49 -11.25 7.04 -9.68
C MET A 49 -10.15 6.64 -10.66
N GLY A 50 -9.97 5.34 -10.84
CA GLY A 50 -8.92 4.77 -11.68
C GLY A 50 -8.79 3.27 -11.45
N GLU A 51 -7.64 2.73 -11.80
CA GLU A 51 -7.39 1.28 -11.71
C GLU A 51 -7.00 0.81 -10.31
N ASN A 52 -6.58 1.72 -9.42
CA ASN A 52 -6.10 1.39 -8.08
C ASN A 52 -7.24 0.86 -7.21
N ILE A 53 -6.97 -0.23 -6.49
CA ILE A 53 -7.87 -0.72 -5.44
C ILE A 53 -7.48 -0.05 -4.13
N TRP A 54 -8.33 0.86 -3.67
CA TRP A 54 -8.13 1.61 -2.44
C TRP A 54 -8.71 0.87 -1.24
N LEU A 55 -7.86 0.64 -0.24
CA LEU A 55 -8.24 0.10 1.06
C LEU A 55 -8.19 1.23 2.09
N PRO A 56 -9.17 1.34 3.00
CA PRO A 56 -9.11 2.31 4.08
C PRO A 56 -7.97 1.96 5.04
N LEU A 57 -7.26 2.97 5.54
CA LEU A 57 -6.30 2.84 6.64
C LEU A 57 -7.05 3.04 7.96
N GLU A 58 -7.00 2.05 8.84
CA GLU A 58 -7.69 2.12 10.13
C GLU A 58 -6.95 3.04 11.12
N PRO A 59 -7.65 3.69 12.07
CA PRO A 59 -6.99 4.49 13.11
C PRO A 59 -5.97 3.66 13.92
N GLY A 60 -4.72 4.15 13.98
CA GLY A 60 -3.62 3.46 14.69
C GLY A 60 -2.99 2.30 13.92
N GLU A 61 -3.43 2.08 12.69
CA GLU A 61 -2.80 1.14 11.77
C GLU A 61 -1.54 1.76 11.15
N LEU A 62 -0.48 0.95 11.05
CA LEU A 62 0.74 1.31 10.37
C LEU A 62 0.99 0.35 9.22
N ILE A 63 1.15 0.93 8.03
CA ILE A 63 1.44 0.22 6.79
C ILE A 63 2.72 0.80 6.20
N GLY A 64 3.63 -0.07 5.82
CA GLY A 64 4.88 0.31 5.18
C GLY A 64 5.49 -0.87 4.44
N VAL A 65 6.60 -0.59 3.76
CA VAL A 65 7.41 -1.62 3.10
C VAL A 65 8.87 -1.48 3.54
N ASP A 66 9.59 -2.59 3.55
CA ASP A 66 11.06 -2.56 3.71
C ASP A 66 11.79 -2.29 2.37
N TRP A 67 13.12 -2.30 2.40
CA TRP A 67 13.97 -2.09 1.21
C TRP A 67 13.79 -3.14 0.10
N ARG A 68 13.15 -4.28 0.40
CA ARG A 68 12.83 -5.35 -0.55
C ARG A 68 11.38 -5.26 -1.03
N MET A 69 10.67 -4.20 -0.67
CA MET A 69 9.24 -4.03 -0.90
C MET A 69 8.37 -5.10 -0.22
N LYS A 70 8.81 -5.61 0.93
CA LYS A 70 7.99 -6.50 1.74
C LYS A 70 7.03 -5.68 2.61
N LEU A 71 5.73 -5.90 2.44
CA LEU A 71 4.66 -5.24 3.15
C LEU A 71 4.68 -5.61 4.64
N LEU A 72 4.65 -4.57 5.47
CA LEU A 72 4.48 -4.63 6.91
C LEU A 72 3.19 -3.92 7.26
N ARG A 73 2.27 -4.66 7.88
CA ARG A 73 0.99 -4.16 8.37
C ARG A 73 0.89 -4.50 9.86
N THR A 74 0.72 -3.50 10.69
CA THR A 74 0.52 -3.70 12.13
C THR A 74 -0.61 -2.82 12.61
N ASN A 75 -1.51 -3.40 13.41
CA ASN A 75 -2.54 -2.67 14.11
C ASN A 75 -2.10 -2.56 15.58
N GLY A 76 -1.81 -1.33 16.03
CA GLY A 76 -1.44 -1.06 17.42
C GLY A 76 -0.14 -0.26 17.61
N GLN A 77 -0.10 0.47 18.73
CA GLN A 77 1.01 1.30 19.20
C GLN A 77 2.28 0.47 19.50
N ARG A 78 3.00 0.00 18.48
CA ARG A 78 4.39 -0.47 18.67
C ARG A 78 5.34 0.68 18.36
N ARG A 79 6.06 1.10 19.40
CA ARG A 79 7.25 1.97 19.32
C ARG A 79 8.22 1.33 18.32
N LEU A 80 8.26 1.86 17.10
CA LEU A 80 9.28 1.47 16.13
C LEU A 80 10.63 1.93 16.70
N ALA A 81 11.52 0.99 16.99
CA ALA A 81 12.89 1.32 17.33
C ALA A 81 13.56 1.81 16.05
N VAL A 82 13.83 3.12 15.99
CA VAL A 82 14.68 3.71 14.96
C VAL A 82 16.08 3.16 15.19
N VAL A 83 16.52 2.28 14.28
CA VAL A 83 17.92 1.88 14.18
C VAL A 83 18.62 2.89 13.29
N ASN A 84 19.51 3.67 13.92
CA ASN A 84 20.45 4.59 13.25
C ASN A 84 21.57 3.81 12.56
#